data_AF-A0A5N6DYI7-F1
#
_entry.id   AF-A0A5N6DYI7-F1
#
_cell.length_a   1.000
_cell.length_b   1.000
_cell.length_c   1.000
_cell.angle_alpha   90.00
_cell.angle_beta   90.00
_cell.angle_gamma   90.00
#
_symmetry.space_group_name_H-M   'P 1'
#
loop_
_entity.id
_entity.type
_entity.pdbx_description
1 polymer ?
#
loop_
_entity_poly.entity_id
_entity_poly.type
_entity_poly.pdbx_seq_one_letter_code
_entity_poly.pdbx_strand_id
1 'polypeptide(L)'
;MSFDEKKSPDQISQTPSVSSDSSRLEALDQLEILPQILQEGILFAGSGSALLLQAAFPGIRNRTSDTHNTSNGHSSNLATELSDALQANLSYIACLVFGTREEKKTLLELISQGQPPLRGSENFSSHRPTQLWVAATLYATATDFYQRVYGLVNYTTAEKAYAEFTVLMHSMGLPSGTWPENRQAFWKYWDDQVEQLTVTADAHKFAQDLLHRTDYPRWVSVMKPFLRVLTIEMLPPRIREAYGLKSTFGTRGLYRTTMGFSVAVYPALPTSTRGYPLRYYLQELRKHMNVV
;
A
#
# COMPACT_ATOMS: atom_id res chain seq x y z
N MET A 1 -10.87 7.04 69.93
CA MET A 1 -11.89 5.98 69.75
C MET A 1 -12.75 6.39 68.56
N SER A 2 -12.78 5.52 67.53
CA SER A 2 -13.74 5.35 66.41
C SER A 2 -14.37 6.58 65.72
N PHE A 3 -14.05 6.80 64.44
CA PHE A 3 -14.82 6.42 63.22
C PHE A 3 -16.03 7.35 62.96
N ASP A 4 -16.01 8.11 61.85
CA ASP A 4 -16.93 7.82 60.74
C ASP A 4 -16.66 8.64 59.46
N GLU A 5 -16.58 7.86 58.37
CA GLU A 5 -17.11 8.10 57.03
C GLU A 5 -16.86 9.44 56.30
N LYS A 6 -15.80 9.46 55.47
CA LYS A 6 -15.75 10.33 54.28
C LYS A 6 -16.02 9.52 53.02
N LYS A 7 -17.22 9.74 52.50
CA LYS A 7 -17.76 9.29 51.22
C LYS A 7 -16.86 9.74 50.06
N SER A 8 -16.58 8.80 49.16
CA SER A 8 -15.93 8.99 47.86
C SER A 8 -16.73 9.92 46.95
N PRO A 9 -16.08 10.59 45.99
CA PRO A 9 -16.63 10.72 44.65
C PRO A 9 -15.67 10.17 43.59
N ASP A 10 -16.14 9.10 42.94
CA ASP A 10 -15.73 8.66 41.62
C ASP A 10 -15.94 9.74 40.54
N GLN A 11 -15.31 9.47 39.39
CA GLN A 11 -15.60 9.93 38.03
C GLN A 11 -14.74 11.08 37.48
N ILE A 12 -13.64 10.69 36.84
CA ILE A 12 -13.28 11.26 35.54
C ILE A 12 -13.20 10.09 34.55
N SER A 13 -14.20 10.03 33.69
CA SER A 13 -14.38 9.07 32.61
C SER A 13 -13.20 9.06 31.63
N GLN A 14 -12.66 7.87 31.38
CA GLN A 14 -11.89 7.56 30.18
C GLN A 14 -12.88 7.15 29.08
N THR A 15 -13.30 8.08 28.21
CA THR A 15 -14.13 7.77 27.02
C THR A 15 -13.71 8.42 25.68
N PRO A 16 -12.43 8.80 25.41
CA PRO A 16 -12.09 9.32 24.07
C PRO A 16 -11.92 8.24 22.98
N SER A 17 -11.46 7.02 23.27
CA SER A 17 -11.08 6.02 22.24
C SER A 17 -12.27 5.35 21.52
N VAL A 18 -13.33 4.98 22.25
CA VAL A 18 -14.47 4.23 21.68
C VAL A 18 -15.26 5.05 20.65
N SER A 19 -15.33 6.38 20.85
CA SER A 19 -16.03 7.30 19.92
C SER A 19 -15.24 7.51 18.62
N SER A 20 -13.90 7.58 18.69
CA SER A 20 -13.05 7.73 17.51
C SER A 20 -13.02 6.47 16.66
N ASP A 21 -13.02 5.28 17.28
CA ASP A 21 -12.99 4.02 16.51
C ASP A 21 -14.34 3.70 15.88
N SER A 22 -15.44 4.04 16.56
CA SER A 22 -16.79 3.87 16.00
C SER A 22 -17.04 4.79 14.80
N SER A 23 -16.59 6.05 14.88
CA SER A 23 -16.68 7.00 13.76
C SER A 23 -15.76 6.65 12.59
N ARG A 24 -14.56 6.11 12.87
CA ARG A 24 -13.66 5.55 11.82
C ARG A 24 -14.30 4.37 11.10
N LEU A 25 -14.88 3.42 11.84
CA LEU A 25 -15.55 2.25 11.25
C LEU A 25 -16.75 2.67 10.40
N GLU A 26 -17.54 3.65 10.86
CA GLU A 26 -18.66 4.18 10.09
C GLU A 26 -18.20 4.85 8.79
N ALA A 27 -17.11 5.63 8.82
CA ALA A 27 -16.53 6.22 7.61
C ALA A 27 -16.01 5.15 6.62
N LEU A 28 -15.47 4.03 7.12
CA LEU A 28 -15.04 2.91 6.29
C LEU A 28 -16.19 2.07 5.73
N ASP A 29 -17.36 2.09 6.37
CA ASP A 29 -18.58 1.43 5.87
C ASP A 29 -19.30 2.29 4.82
N GLN A 30 -19.03 3.59 4.79
CA GLN A 30 -19.59 4.56 3.84
C GLN A 30 -18.76 4.74 2.55
N LEU A 31 -17.71 3.93 2.32
CA LEU A 31 -16.91 4.00 1.10
C LEU A 31 -17.74 3.56 -0.11
N GLU A 32 -17.85 4.41 -1.13
CA GLU A 32 -18.66 4.14 -2.33
C GLU A 32 -17.79 3.84 -3.55
N ILE A 33 -16.72 4.62 -3.75
CA ILE A 33 -15.91 4.61 -4.98
C ILE A 33 -14.73 3.64 -4.87
N LEU A 34 -14.02 3.63 -3.75
CA LEU A 34 -12.88 2.76 -3.53
C LEU A 34 -13.19 1.27 -3.65
N PRO A 35 -14.31 0.74 -3.12
CA PRO A 35 -14.65 -0.66 -3.33
C PRO A 35 -14.78 -1.02 -4.81
N GLN A 36 -15.30 -0.10 -5.63
CA GLN A 36 -15.48 -0.32 -7.08
C GLN A 36 -14.14 -0.32 -7.83
N ILE A 37 -13.16 0.46 -7.37
CA ILE A 37 -11.82 0.54 -7.96
C ILE A 37 -10.93 -0.61 -7.46
N LEU A 38 -10.90 -0.84 -6.15
CA LEU A 38 -9.97 -1.76 -5.49
C LEU A 38 -10.40 -3.24 -5.58
N GLN A 39 -11.63 -3.53 -6.02
CA GLN A 39 -12.06 -4.91 -6.30
C GLN A 39 -11.30 -5.50 -7.50
N GLU A 40 -10.68 -4.66 -8.32
CA GLU A 40 -9.95 -5.05 -9.51
C GLU A 40 -8.55 -5.57 -9.12
N GLY A 41 -8.41 -6.89 -9.07
CA GLY A 41 -7.15 -7.56 -8.76
C GLY A 41 -6.00 -7.23 -9.71
N ILE A 42 -6.28 -6.62 -10.86
CA ILE A 42 -5.26 -6.15 -11.79
C ILE A 42 -4.41 -5.00 -11.22
N LEU A 43 -4.93 -4.24 -10.24
CA LEU A 43 -4.19 -3.17 -9.58
C LEU A 43 -2.93 -3.69 -8.87
N PHE A 44 -2.96 -4.94 -8.40
CA PHE A 44 -1.79 -5.60 -7.80
C PHE A 44 -0.63 -5.75 -8.79
N ALA A 45 -0.89 -5.73 -10.10
CA ALA A 45 0.17 -5.75 -11.11
C ALA A 45 1.08 -4.51 -11.01
N GLY A 46 0.54 -3.37 -10.55
CA GLY A 46 1.29 -2.14 -10.30
C GLY A 46 2.25 -2.21 -9.11
N SER A 47 2.15 -3.23 -8.25
CA SER A 47 2.95 -3.40 -7.02
C SER A 47 4.45 -3.34 -7.27
N GLY A 48 4.93 -3.92 -8.38
CA GLY A 48 6.36 -3.89 -8.72
C GLY A 48 6.87 -2.46 -8.95
N SER A 49 6.08 -1.62 -9.62
CA SER A 49 6.44 -0.22 -9.85
C SER A 49 6.44 0.59 -8.54
N ALA A 50 5.46 0.34 -7.66
CA ALA A 50 5.40 0.96 -6.34
C ALA A 50 6.64 0.60 -5.50
N LEU A 51 7.04 -0.67 -5.48
CA LEU A 51 8.24 -1.13 -4.76
C LEU A 51 9.52 -0.43 -5.24
N LEU A 52 9.70 -0.30 -6.56
CA LEU A 52 10.87 0.38 -7.10
C LEU A 52 10.86 1.89 -6.76
N LEU A 53 9.70 2.54 -6.81
CA LEU A 53 9.57 3.94 -6.39
C LEU A 53 9.82 4.13 -4.89
N GLN A 54 9.38 3.19 -4.06
CA GLN A 54 9.67 3.18 -2.63
C GLN A 54 11.17 3.01 -2.40
N ALA A 55 11.83 2.04 -3.05
CA ALA A 55 13.26 1.80 -2.89
C ALA A 55 14.14 2.98 -3.32
N ALA A 56 13.69 3.81 -4.27
CA ALA A 56 14.40 5.01 -4.72
C ALA A 56 14.28 6.21 -3.75
N PHE A 57 13.52 6.08 -2.67
CA PHE A 57 13.27 7.19 -1.74
C PHE A 57 14.45 7.42 -0.78
N PRO A 58 14.98 8.65 -0.66
CA PRO A 58 16.13 8.94 0.20
C PRO A 58 15.91 8.58 1.68
N GLY A 59 14.68 8.66 2.20
CA GLY A 59 14.37 8.31 3.59
C GLY A 59 14.56 6.82 3.92
N ILE A 60 14.57 5.94 2.91
CA ILE A 60 14.83 4.50 3.09
C ILE A 60 16.34 4.22 3.19
N ARG A 61 17.19 5.07 2.59
CA ARG A 61 18.66 4.99 2.67
C ARG A 61 19.21 5.12 4.09
N ASN A 62 18.62 5.99 4.90
CA ASN A 62 19.10 6.22 6.26
C ASN A 62 18.84 5.00 7.16
N ARG A 63 17.83 4.19 6.84
CA ARG A 63 17.52 2.97 7.59
C ARG A 63 18.50 1.84 7.27
N THR A 64 18.91 1.64 6.01
CA THR A 64 19.87 0.59 5.67
C THR A 64 21.23 0.81 6.34
N SER A 65 21.65 2.07 6.45
CA SER A 65 22.89 2.44 7.14
C SER A 65 22.81 2.23 8.65
N ASP A 66 21.65 2.47 9.28
CA ASP A 66 21.44 2.20 10.71
C ASP A 66 21.34 0.69 11.00
N THR A 67 20.67 -0.09 10.15
CA THR A 67 20.52 -1.55 10.30
C THR A 67 21.86 -2.28 10.15
N HIS A 68 22.79 -1.77 9.34
CA HIS A 68 24.15 -2.30 9.25
C HIS A 68 24.97 -2.13 10.54
N ASN A 69 24.60 -1.18 11.41
CA ASN A 69 25.28 -0.93 12.69
C ASN A 69 24.64 -1.65 13.88
N THR A 70 23.41 -2.18 13.75
CA THR A 70 22.76 -2.94 14.84
C THR A 70 22.96 -4.44 14.65
N SER A 71 24.01 -4.94 15.28
CA SER A 71 24.31 -6.36 15.50
C SER A 71 23.16 -7.07 16.22
N ASN A 72 22.31 -7.79 15.48
CA ASN A 72 21.54 -8.94 15.98
C ASN A 72 21.06 -9.84 14.83
N GLY A 73 21.94 -10.70 14.33
CA GLY A 73 21.66 -12.08 13.88
C GLY A 73 20.67 -12.39 12.74
N HIS A 74 19.87 -11.45 12.23
CA HIS A 74 18.95 -11.70 11.11
C HIS A 74 19.09 -10.56 10.09
N SER A 75 19.96 -10.73 9.10
CA SER A 75 20.06 -9.81 7.96
C SER A 75 18.82 -9.94 7.08
N SER A 76 17.71 -9.29 7.45
CA SER A 76 16.59 -9.09 6.54
C SER A 76 17.07 -8.19 5.40
N ASN A 77 17.13 -8.74 4.19
CA ASN A 77 17.44 -7.97 2.99
C ASN A 77 16.36 -6.87 2.86
N LEU A 78 16.75 -5.63 2.54
CA LEU A 78 15.83 -4.50 2.23
C LEU A 78 14.69 -4.94 1.30
N ALA A 79 15.01 -5.88 0.41
CA ALA A 79 14.07 -6.50 -0.49
C ALA A 79 12.88 -7.18 0.18
N THR A 80 13.16 -7.99 1.18
CA THR A 80 12.17 -8.73 1.93
C THR A 80 11.32 -7.75 2.75
N GLU A 81 11.95 -6.78 3.40
CA GLU A 81 11.23 -5.80 4.23
C GLU A 81 10.25 -4.93 3.44
N LEU A 82 10.69 -4.37 2.30
CA LEU A 82 9.81 -3.57 1.44
C LEU A 82 8.69 -4.42 0.83
N SER A 83 9.02 -5.64 0.39
CA SER A 83 8.03 -6.55 -0.18
C SER A 83 6.97 -6.95 0.85
N ASP A 84 7.40 -7.34 2.05
CA ASP A 84 6.51 -7.77 3.14
C ASP A 84 5.64 -6.60 3.60
N ALA A 85 6.21 -5.40 3.73
CA ALA A 85 5.43 -4.22 4.08
C ALA A 85 4.41 -3.82 3.02
N LEU A 86 4.75 -3.93 1.73
CA LEU A 86 3.79 -3.68 0.69
C LEU A 86 2.64 -4.70 0.77
N GLN A 87 2.97 -5.99 0.91
CA GLN A 87 1.97 -7.04 1.06
C GLN A 87 1.08 -6.81 2.30
N ALA A 88 1.66 -6.37 3.41
CA ALA A 88 0.94 -6.01 4.62
C ALA A 88 -0.04 -4.85 4.35
N ASN A 89 0.45 -3.74 3.78
CA ASN A 89 -0.39 -2.58 3.45
C ASN A 89 -1.53 -2.94 2.49
N LEU A 90 -1.25 -3.72 1.44
CA LEU A 90 -2.27 -4.18 0.50
C LEU A 90 -3.30 -5.09 1.17
N SER A 91 -2.87 -5.96 2.09
CA SER A 91 -3.78 -6.81 2.87
C SER A 91 -4.65 -5.98 3.81
N TYR A 92 -4.10 -4.94 4.42
CA TYR A 92 -4.84 -4.03 5.29
C TYR A 92 -5.86 -3.21 4.50
N ILE A 93 -5.47 -2.65 3.37
CA ILE A 93 -6.39 -1.97 2.43
C ILE A 93 -7.52 -2.90 2.04
N ALA A 94 -7.20 -4.15 1.66
CA ALA A 94 -8.20 -5.15 1.30
C ALA A 94 -9.20 -5.38 2.45
N CYS A 95 -8.72 -5.54 3.67
CA CYS A 95 -9.55 -5.72 4.86
C CYS A 95 -10.44 -4.50 5.16
N LEU A 96 -9.86 -3.30 5.13
CA LEU A 96 -10.59 -2.07 5.45
C LEU A 96 -11.69 -1.75 4.43
N VAL A 97 -11.51 -2.16 3.17
CA VAL A 97 -12.47 -1.90 2.09
C VAL A 97 -13.50 -3.02 1.95
N PHE A 98 -13.10 -4.29 2.09
CA PHE A 98 -13.95 -5.45 1.76
C PHE A 98 -14.20 -6.43 2.91
N GLY A 99 -13.49 -6.26 4.04
CA GLY A 99 -13.68 -7.09 5.22
C GLY A 99 -15.00 -6.82 5.94
N THR A 100 -15.39 -7.74 6.80
CA THR A 100 -16.55 -7.55 7.69
C THR A 100 -16.25 -6.44 8.71
N ARG A 101 -17.30 -5.85 9.30
CA ARG A 101 -17.12 -4.81 10.33
C ARG A 101 -16.28 -5.31 11.52
N GLU A 102 -16.40 -6.58 11.88
CA GLU A 102 -15.59 -7.22 12.91
C GLU A 102 -14.12 -7.33 12.49
N GLU A 103 -13.84 -7.75 11.27
CA GLU A 103 -12.48 -7.84 10.73
C GLU A 103 -11.80 -6.46 10.67
N LYS A 104 -12.53 -5.44 10.20
CA LYS A 104 -12.05 -4.04 10.20
C LYS A 104 -11.70 -3.59 11.61
N LYS A 105 -12.58 -3.85 12.59
CA LYS A 105 -12.38 -3.47 13.99
C LYS A 105 -11.14 -4.15 14.58
N THR A 106 -11.03 -5.46 14.45
CA THR A 106 -9.87 -6.23 14.95
C THR A 106 -8.56 -5.71 14.36
N LEU A 107 -8.53 -5.46 13.04
CA LEU A 107 -7.34 -4.92 12.38
C LEU A 107 -6.96 -3.53 12.94
N LEU A 108 -7.92 -2.63 13.09
CA LEU A 108 -7.68 -1.29 13.63
C LEU A 108 -7.18 -1.33 15.09
N GLU A 109 -7.75 -2.21 15.91
CA GLU A 109 -7.30 -2.43 17.29
C GLU A 109 -5.84 -2.90 17.33
N LEU A 110 -5.48 -3.92 16.54
CA LEU A 110 -4.11 -4.43 16.44
C LEU A 110 -3.11 -3.35 15.99
N ILE A 111 -3.47 -2.56 14.98
CA ILE A 111 -2.65 -1.43 14.51
C ILE A 111 -2.48 -0.38 15.61
N SER A 112 -3.57 -0.02 16.30
CA SER A 112 -3.53 1.00 17.38
C SER A 112 -2.68 0.58 18.58
N GLN A 113 -2.62 -0.73 18.85
CA GLN A 113 -1.81 -1.32 19.93
C GLN A 113 -0.33 -1.47 19.55
N GLY A 114 0.04 -1.14 18.30
CA GLY A 114 1.39 -1.36 17.78
C GLY A 114 1.74 -2.83 17.61
N GLN A 115 0.72 -3.70 17.46
CA GLN A 115 0.87 -5.14 17.24
C GLN A 115 0.26 -5.54 15.89
N PRO A 116 0.77 -5.00 14.78
CA PRO A 116 0.20 -5.27 13.47
C PRO A 116 0.32 -6.76 13.09
N PRO A 117 -0.71 -7.37 12.50
CA PRO A 117 -0.75 -8.82 12.28
C PRO A 117 0.22 -9.33 11.20
N LEU A 118 0.78 -8.45 10.38
CA LEU A 118 1.70 -8.81 9.30
C LEU A 118 3.01 -8.06 9.46
N ARG A 119 4.11 -8.78 9.23
CA ARG A 119 5.46 -8.22 9.29
C ARG A 119 5.63 -7.15 8.21
N GLY A 120 6.21 -6.02 8.59
CA GLY A 120 6.61 -4.96 7.67
C GLY A 120 5.97 -3.60 7.94
N SER A 121 4.80 -3.52 8.57
CA SER A 121 4.20 -2.22 8.93
C SER A 121 5.01 -1.48 10.00
N GLU A 122 5.51 -2.20 11.02
CA GLU A 122 6.33 -1.66 12.12
C GLU A 122 7.56 -0.90 11.64
N ASN A 123 8.20 -1.39 10.58
CA ASN A 123 9.41 -0.80 10.05
C ASN A 123 9.10 0.57 9.44
N PHE A 124 7.99 0.74 8.71
CA PHE A 124 7.64 2.04 8.12
C PHE A 124 7.00 3.01 9.13
N SER A 125 6.47 2.51 10.25
CA SER A 125 5.80 3.29 11.31
C SER A 125 6.65 4.34 12.07
N SER A 126 7.96 4.39 11.87
CA SER A 126 8.86 5.30 12.62
C SER A 126 9.17 6.65 11.95
N HIS A 127 9.11 6.77 10.62
CA HIS A 127 9.46 8.02 9.91
C HIS A 127 8.31 8.54 9.03
N ARG A 128 7.72 9.69 9.43
CA ARG A 128 6.54 10.26 8.76
C ARG A 128 6.73 10.51 7.25
N PRO A 129 7.86 11.07 6.78
CA PRO A 129 8.09 11.22 5.33
C PRO A 129 8.10 9.89 4.57
N THR A 130 8.67 8.82 5.14
CA THR A 130 8.67 7.51 4.48
C THR A 130 7.26 6.91 4.44
N GLN A 131 6.48 7.03 5.51
CA GLN A 131 5.08 6.58 5.52
C GLN A 131 4.26 7.28 4.46
N LEU A 132 4.39 8.61 4.40
CA LEU A 132 3.70 9.42 3.41
C LEU A 132 4.08 9.00 2.00
N TRP A 133 5.37 8.75 1.74
CA TRP A 133 5.82 8.29 0.44
C TRP A 133 5.28 6.90 0.08
N VAL A 134 5.32 5.94 1.01
CA VAL A 134 4.74 4.59 0.79
C VAL A 134 3.24 4.70 0.46
N ALA A 135 2.48 5.45 1.26
CA ALA A 135 1.06 5.71 1.00
C ALA A 135 0.83 6.40 -0.36
N ALA A 136 1.67 7.38 -0.71
CA ALA A 136 1.58 8.09 -1.98
C ALA A 136 1.84 7.18 -3.17
N THR A 137 2.82 6.28 -3.09
CA THR A 137 3.09 5.31 -4.16
C THR A 137 1.93 4.35 -4.36
N LEU A 138 1.24 3.92 -3.29
CA LEU A 138 0.04 3.10 -3.39
C LEU A 138 -1.08 3.82 -4.15
N TYR A 139 -1.41 5.04 -3.75
CA TYR A 139 -2.45 5.83 -4.43
C TYR A 139 -2.10 6.13 -5.89
N ALA A 140 -0.88 6.61 -6.16
CA ALA A 140 -0.45 7.03 -7.48
C ALA A 140 -0.41 5.84 -8.46
N THR A 141 0.16 4.71 -8.04
CA THR A 141 0.24 3.51 -8.89
C THR A 141 -1.12 2.86 -9.11
N ALA A 142 -1.99 2.81 -8.09
CA ALA A 142 -3.35 2.34 -8.27
C ALA A 142 -4.14 3.24 -9.24
N THR A 143 -4.00 4.56 -9.10
CA THR A 143 -4.69 5.54 -9.95
C THR A 143 -4.21 5.48 -11.40
N ASP A 144 -2.88 5.44 -11.63
CA ASP A 144 -2.29 5.34 -12.97
C ASP A 144 -2.67 4.01 -13.64
N PHE A 145 -2.57 2.89 -12.91
CA PHE A 145 -2.91 1.58 -13.46
C PHE A 145 -4.39 1.47 -13.80
N TYR A 146 -5.28 1.92 -12.91
CA TYR A 146 -6.71 1.91 -13.16
C TYR A 146 -7.06 2.69 -14.44
N GLN A 147 -6.50 3.89 -14.60
CA GLN A 147 -6.77 4.73 -15.77
C GLN A 147 -6.23 4.15 -17.08
N ARG A 148 -5.12 3.40 -17.03
CA ARG A 148 -4.60 2.68 -18.20
C ARG A 148 -5.53 1.58 -18.69
N VAL A 149 -6.24 0.91 -17.77
CA VAL A 149 -7.11 -0.25 -18.09
C VAL A 149 -8.53 0.18 -18.41
N TYR A 150 -9.10 1.10 -17.62
CA TYR A 150 -10.50 1.50 -17.69
C TYR A 150 -10.72 2.86 -18.35
N GLY A 151 -9.65 3.58 -18.68
CA GLY A 151 -9.71 4.93 -19.23
C GLY A 151 -9.76 6.02 -18.16
N LEU A 152 -9.86 7.27 -18.61
CA LEU A 152 -9.82 8.45 -17.74
C LEU A 152 -11.01 8.46 -16.78
N VAL A 153 -10.71 8.57 -15.48
CA VAL A 153 -11.72 8.76 -14.44
C VAL A 153 -12.13 10.24 -14.44
N ASN A 154 -13.44 10.49 -14.42
CA ASN A 154 -13.94 11.86 -14.34
C ASN A 154 -13.46 12.55 -13.05
N TYR A 155 -13.40 13.89 -13.07
CA TYR A 155 -12.86 14.68 -11.98
C TYR A 155 -13.57 14.41 -10.64
N THR A 156 -14.90 14.39 -10.63
CA THR A 156 -15.70 14.20 -9.41
C THR A 156 -15.49 12.84 -8.76
N THR A 157 -15.39 11.77 -9.56
CA THR A 157 -15.12 10.41 -9.07
C THR A 157 -13.69 10.33 -8.56
N ALA A 158 -12.72 10.98 -9.23
CA ALA A 158 -11.34 11.00 -8.80
C ALA A 158 -11.13 11.77 -7.48
N GLU A 159 -11.87 12.87 -7.27
CA GLU A 159 -11.88 13.59 -5.99
C GLU A 159 -12.50 12.77 -4.87
N LYS A 160 -13.66 12.13 -5.11
CA LYS A 160 -14.28 11.24 -4.13
C LYS A 160 -13.35 10.07 -3.77
N ALA A 161 -12.75 9.42 -4.76
CA ALA A 161 -11.78 8.35 -4.54
C ALA A 161 -10.58 8.83 -3.71
N TYR A 162 -10.12 10.06 -3.92
CA TYR A 162 -9.04 10.65 -3.11
C TYR A 162 -9.46 10.88 -1.66
N ALA A 163 -10.66 11.41 -1.43
CA ALA A 163 -11.20 11.63 -0.08
C ALA A 163 -11.38 10.30 0.68
N GLU A 164 -11.95 9.29 0.01
CA GLU A 164 -12.07 7.94 0.56
C GLU A 164 -10.71 7.29 0.86
N PHE A 165 -9.72 7.49 -0.02
CA PHE A 165 -8.36 6.99 0.21
C PHE A 165 -7.69 7.69 1.40
N THR A 166 -7.98 8.98 1.60
CA THR A 166 -7.50 9.77 2.74
C THR A 166 -8.04 9.19 4.06
N VAL A 167 -9.33 8.85 4.12
CA VAL A 167 -9.94 8.17 5.27
C VAL A 167 -9.24 6.85 5.56
N LEU A 168 -8.96 6.06 4.52
CA LEU A 168 -8.27 4.78 4.64
C LEU A 168 -6.85 4.95 5.20
N MET A 169 -6.06 5.87 4.65
CA MET A 169 -4.69 6.11 5.11
C MET A 169 -4.63 6.59 6.57
N HIS A 170 -5.54 7.47 6.98
CA HIS A 170 -5.65 7.89 8.39
C HIS A 170 -6.06 6.74 9.31
N SER A 171 -6.93 5.85 8.85
CA SER A 171 -7.34 4.65 9.60
C SER A 171 -6.17 3.68 9.80
N MET A 172 -5.25 3.61 8.84
CA MET A 172 -4.02 2.82 8.92
C MET A 172 -2.91 3.49 9.76
N GLY A 173 -3.19 4.61 10.41
CA GLY A 173 -2.26 5.28 11.34
C GLY A 173 -1.42 6.38 10.71
N LEU A 174 -1.69 6.80 9.46
CA LEU A 174 -1.02 7.98 8.91
C LEU A 174 -1.45 9.23 9.70
N PRO A 175 -0.51 10.00 10.30
CA PRO A 175 -0.87 11.11 11.18
C PRO A 175 -1.67 12.19 10.45
N SER A 176 -2.68 12.74 11.13
CA SER A 176 -3.49 13.86 10.64
C SER A 176 -2.61 15.03 10.19
N GLY A 177 -2.93 15.63 9.05
CA GLY A 177 -2.17 16.74 8.46
C GLY A 177 -0.87 16.33 7.74
N THR A 178 -0.53 15.04 7.67
CA THR A 178 0.62 14.57 6.88
C THR A 178 0.22 14.31 5.42
N TRP A 179 -1.00 13.82 5.19
CA TRP A 179 -1.53 13.60 3.85
C TRP A 179 -1.89 14.95 3.20
N PRO A 180 -1.66 15.15 1.89
CA PRO A 180 -2.02 16.40 1.23
C PRO A 180 -3.52 16.70 1.36
N GLU A 181 -3.87 17.98 1.46
CA GLU A 181 -5.26 18.39 1.77
C GLU A 181 -6.25 18.08 0.65
N ASN A 182 -5.77 18.06 -0.58
CA ASN A 182 -6.59 17.83 -1.76
C ASN A 182 -5.79 17.13 -2.86
N ARG A 183 -6.50 16.62 -3.86
CA ARG A 183 -5.92 15.86 -4.96
C ARG A 183 -4.91 16.67 -5.77
N GLN A 184 -5.08 17.98 -5.92
CA GLN A 184 -4.13 18.83 -6.62
C GLN A 184 -2.81 18.97 -5.84
N ALA A 185 -2.90 19.22 -4.53
CA ALA A 185 -1.74 19.27 -3.63
C ALA A 185 -1.01 17.93 -3.62
N PHE A 186 -1.74 16.81 -3.69
CA PHE A 186 -1.15 15.48 -3.82
C PHE A 186 -0.30 15.34 -5.08
N TRP A 187 -0.83 15.70 -6.25
CA TRP A 187 -0.06 15.57 -7.50
C TRP A 187 1.15 16.49 -7.54
N LYS A 188 1.04 17.71 -6.98
CA LYS A 188 2.19 18.59 -6.80
C LYS A 188 3.27 17.94 -5.92
N TYR A 189 2.88 17.43 -4.74
CA TYR A 189 3.79 16.70 -3.86
C TYR A 189 4.42 15.50 -4.57
N TRP A 190 3.63 14.73 -5.30
CA TRP A 190 4.08 13.56 -6.04
C TRP A 190 5.16 13.93 -7.05
N ASP A 191 4.93 14.94 -7.89
CA ASP A 191 5.87 15.37 -8.91
C ASP A 191 7.18 15.88 -8.26
N ASP A 192 7.06 16.73 -7.23
CA ASP A 192 8.21 17.26 -6.48
C ASP A 192 9.05 16.13 -5.85
N GLN A 193 8.42 15.08 -5.32
CA GLN A 193 9.13 13.92 -4.75
C GLN A 193 9.74 13.02 -5.82
N VAL A 194 9.01 12.76 -6.92
CA VAL A 194 9.52 11.98 -8.06
C VAL A 194 10.78 12.62 -8.62
N GLU A 195 10.91 13.95 -8.60
CA GLU A 195 12.13 14.68 -8.97
C GLU A 195 13.32 14.45 -8.05
N GLN A 196 13.09 14.20 -6.77
CA GLN A 196 14.13 14.00 -5.75
C GLN A 196 14.57 12.55 -5.59
N LEU A 197 13.82 11.59 -6.16
CA LEU A 197 14.16 10.18 -6.13
C LEU A 197 15.56 9.91 -6.69
N THR A 198 16.33 9.12 -5.94
CA THR A 198 17.72 8.78 -6.25
C THR A 198 17.91 7.27 -6.12
N VAL A 199 18.33 6.62 -7.20
CA VAL A 199 18.61 5.19 -7.20
C VAL A 199 20.01 4.95 -6.61
N THR A 200 20.06 4.32 -5.44
CA THR A 200 21.29 3.90 -4.78
C THR A 200 21.73 2.50 -5.24
N ALA A 201 22.93 2.07 -4.86
CA ALA A 201 23.41 0.71 -5.12
C ALA A 201 22.49 -0.35 -4.48
N ASP A 202 22.01 -0.11 -3.25
CA ASP A 202 21.09 -1.01 -2.55
C ASP A 202 19.74 -1.10 -3.27
N ALA A 203 19.20 0.04 -3.72
CA ALA A 203 17.97 0.07 -4.49
C ALA A 203 18.15 -0.67 -5.83
N HIS A 204 19.31 -0.55 -6.47
CA HIS A 204 19.63 -1.26 -7.70
C HIS A 204 19.68 -2.78 -7.47
N LYS A 205 20.34 -3.24 -6.39
CA LYS A 205 20.35 -4.65 -5.99
C LYS A 205 18.95 -5.16 -5.68
N PHE A 206 18.15 -4.36 -4.96
CA PHE A 206 16.75 -4.66 -4.71
C PHE A 206 15.95 -4.86 -6.00
N ALA A 207 16.12 -3.98 -6.98
CA ALA A 207 15.44 -4.12 -8.26
C ALA A 207 15.81 -5.44 -8.96
N GLN A 208 17.09 -5.81 -8.92
CA GLN A 208 17.54 -7.09 -9.49
C GLN A 208 16.92 -8.27 -8.72
N ASP A 209 16.95 -8.25 -7.39
CA ASP A 209 16.36 -9.29 -6.54
C ASP A 209 14.87 -9.43 -6.84
N LEU A 210 14.12 -8.33 -6.84
CA LEU A 210 12.67 -8.28 -7.10
C LEU A 210 12.31 -8.86 -8.47
N LEU A 211 13.05 -8.48 -9.52
CA LEU A 211 12.77 -8.91 -10.88
C LEU A 211 13.16 -10.38 -11.12
N HIS A 212 14.15 -10.91 -10.39
CA HIS A 212 14.61 -12.29 -10.53
C HIS A 212 13.92 -13.25 -9.56
N ARG A 213 13.32 -12.75 -8.47
CA ARG A 213 12.59 -13.49 -7.45
C ARG A 213 11.65 -14.57 -8.03
N THR A 214 11.73 -15.79 -7.52
CA THR A 214 11.05 -16.99 -8.06
C THR A 214 10.05 -17.62 -7.09
N ASP A 215 10.01 -17.19 -5.83
CA ASP A 215 9.12 -17.67 -4.76
C ASP A 215 7.73 -17.03 -4.82
N TYR A 216 7.14 -16.94 -6.01
CA TYR A 216 5.75 -16.49 -6.16
C TYR A 216 4.78 -17.67 -6.33
N PRO A 217 3.50 -17.51 -5.96
CA PRO A 217 2.46 -18.48 -6.30
C PRO A 217 2.47 -18.81 -7.80
N ARG A 218 2.20 -20.07 -8.16
CA ARG A 218 2.33 -20.56 -9.55
C ARG A 218 1.63 -19.67 -10.60
N TRP A 219 0.50 -19.06 -10.26
CA TRP A 219 -0.23 -18.15 -11.14
C TRP A 219 0.54 -16.86 -11.45
N VAL A 220 1.26 -16.30 -10.47
CA VAL A 220 2.12 -15.12 -10.65
C VAL A 220 3.32 -15.46 -11.53
N SER A 221 3.89 -16.65 -11.37
CA SER A 221 5.04 -17.11 -12.16
C SER A 221 4.74 -17.15 -13.66
N VAL A 222 3.50 -17.45 -14.07
CA VAL A 222 3.06 -17.38 -15.47
C VAL A 222 3.00 -15.94 -15.98
N MET A 223 2.59 -14.99 -15.13
CA MET A 223 2.49 -13.57 -15.48
C MET A 223 3.81 -12.78 -15.33
N LYS A 224 4.86 -13.39 -14.78
CA LYS A 224 6.16 -12.75 -14.49
C LYS A 224 6.75 -11.92 -15.64
N PRO A 225 6.86 -12.40 -16.90
CA PRO A 225 7.42 -11.58 -17.98
C PRO A 225 6.59 -10.33 -18.26
N PHE A 226 5.26 -10.43 -18.12
CA PHE A 226 4.35 -9.30 -18.25
C PHE A 226 4.52 -8.31 -17.08
N LEU A 227 4.50 -8.79 -15.84
CA LEU A 227 4.68 -7.97 -14.64
C LEU A 227 6.03 -7.23 -14.65
N ARG A 228 7.09 -7.87 -15.15
CA ARG A 228 8.41 -7.26 -15.34
C ARG A 228 8.34 -6.09 -16.31
N VAL A 229 7.76 -6.28 -17.50
CA VAL A 229 7.65 -5.22 -18.51
C VAL A 229 6.76 -4.09 -18.02
N LEU A 230 5.65 -4.41 -17.39
CA LEU A 230 4.76 -3.44 -16.79
C LEU A 230 5.47 -2.58 -15.74
N THR A 231 6.20 -3.23 -14.82
CA THR A 231 6.97 -2.54 -13.78
C THR A 231 7.99 -1.57 -14.39
N ILE A 232 8.67 -1.96 -15.48
CA ILE A 232 9.63 -1.11 -16.18
C ILE A 232 8.92 0.08 -16.85
N GLU A 233 7.87 -0.16 -17.63
CA GLU A 233 7.23 0.88 -18.43
C GLU A 233 6.37 1.86 -17.61
N MET A 234 5.91 1.47 -16.41
CA MET A 234 5.23 2.36 -15.48
C MET A 234 6.18 3.29 -14.71
N LEU A 235 7.46 2.97 -14.63
CA LEU A 235 8.43 3.86 -13.97
C LEU A 235 8.65 5.15 -14.78
N PRO A 236 8.85 6.30 -14.12
CA PRO A 236 9.32 7.52 -14.77
C PRO A 236 10.62 7.26 -15.54
N PRO A 237 10.80 7.81 -16.76
CA PRO A 237 11.96 7.52 -17.61
C PRO A 237 13.31 7.71 -16.91
N ARG A 238 13.45 8.79 -16.12
CA ARG A 238 14.68 9.10 -15.36
C ARG A 238 15.03 8.00 -14.36
N ILE A 239 14.03 7.52 -13.61
CA ILE A 239 14.21 6.50 -12.56
C ILE A 239 14.48 5.14 -13.19
N ARG A 240 13.76 4.83 -14.25
CA ARG A 240 13.98 3.61 -15.04
C ARG A 240 15.41 3.52 -15.56
N GLU A 241 15.94 4.60 -16.12
CA GLU A 241 17.33 4.67 -16.60
C GLU A 241 18.34 4.56 -15.46
N ALA A 242 18.07 5.21 -14.32
CA ALA A 242 18.90 5.10 -13.12
C ALA A 242 18.95 3.66 -12.55
N TYR A 243 17.88 2.88 -12.71
CA TYR A 243 17.86 1.44 -12.42
C TYR A 243 18.54 0.58 -13.50
N GLY A 244 19.00 1.15 -14.61
CA GLY A 244 19.55 0.40 -15.74
C GLY A 244 18.51 -0.41 -16.53
N LEU A 245 17.21 -0.17 -16.29
CA LEU A 245 16.10 -0.90 -16.90
C LEU A 245 15.75 -0.30 -18.27
N LYS A 246 16.63 -0.45 -19.26
CA LYS A 246 16.41 0.17 -20.58
C LYS A 246 15.11 -0.31 -21.22
N SER A 247 14.24 0.64 -21.52
CA SER A 247 13.07 0.40 -22.37
C SER A 247 13.55 0.16 -23.80
N THR A 248 13.35 -1.05 -24.32
CA THR A 248 13.72 -1.45 -25.68
C THR A 248 12.50 -1.49 -26.58
N PHE A 249 12.70 -1.53 -27.90
CA PHE A 249 11.60 -1.72 -28.85
C PHE A 249 10.77 -2.97 -28.54
N GLY A 250 11.41 -4.05 -28.08
CA GLY A 250 10.75 -5.29 -27.67
C GLY A 250 9.91 -5.15 -26.40
N THR A 251 10.42 -4.48 -25.35
CA THR A 251 9.64 -4.26 -24.12
C THR A 251 8.45 -3.35 -24.37
N ARG A 252 8.61 -2.30 -25.18
CA ARG A 252 7.52 -1.39 -25.58
C ARG A 252 6.46 -2.11 -26.41
N GLY A 253 6.87 -2.96 -27.34
CA GLY A 253 5.97 -3.78 -28.15
C GLY A 253 5.17 -4.74 -27.27
N LEU A 254 5.86 -5.51 -26.43
CA LEU A 254 5.21 -6.44 -25.52
C LEU A 254 4.26 -5.72 -24.55
N TYR A 255 4.66 -4.58 -23.98
CA TYR A 255 3.83 -3.73 -23.14
C TYR A 255 2.56 -3.27 -23.86
N ARG A 256 2.69 -2.69 -25.07
CA ARG A 256 1.54 -2.19 -25.82
C ARG A 256 0.56 -3.31 -26.18
N THR A 257 1.07 -4.45 -26.63
CA THR A 257 0.23 -5.60 -27.01
C THR A 257 -0.48 -6.18 -25.80
N THR A 258 0.24 -6.39 -24.70
CA THR A 258 -0.33 -6.98 -23.48
C THR A 258 -1.28 -6.02 -22.78
N MET A 259 -0.93 -4.74 -22.66
CA MET A 259 -1.83 -3.72 -22.11
C MET A 259 -3.08 -3.54 -22.97
N GLY A 260 -2.95 -3.49 -24.30
CA GLY A 260 -4.09 -3.43 -25.21
C GLY A 260 -5.01 -4.65 -25.08
N PHE A 261 -4.44 -5.84 -24.93
CA PHE A 261 -5.20 -7.06 -24.65
C PHE A 261 -5.87 -7.01 -23.26
N SER A 262 -5.17 -6.53 -22.22
CA SER A 262 -5.73 -6.35 -20.88
C SER A 262 -6.90 -5.37 -20.90
N VAL A 263 -6.79 -4.22 -21.58
CA VAL A 263 -7.88 -3.24 -21.75
C VAL A 263 -9.09 -3.87 -22.44
N ALA A 264 -8.88 -4.73 -23.44
CA ALA A 264 -9.98 -5.36 -24.17
C ALA A 264 -10.64 -6.53 -23.42
N VAL A 265 -9.84 -7.36 -22.76
CA VAL A 265 -10.30 -8.64 -22.19
C VAL A 265 -10.63 -8.53 -20.71
N TYR A 266 -9.87 -7.76 -19.93
CA TYR A 266 -10.05 -7.68 -18.49
C TYR A 266 -11.44 -7.17 -18.09
N PRO A 267 -12.00 -6.09 -18.67
CA PRO A 267 -13.34 -5.62 -18.32
C PRO A 267 -14.46 -6.62 -18.65
N ALA A 268 -14.21 -7.55 -19.58
CA ALA A 268 -15.16 -8.60 -19.96
C ALA A 268 -15.11 -9.82 -19.03
N LEU A 269 -14.11 -9.92 -18.14
CA LEU A 269 -13.99 -11.05 -17.23
C LEU A 269 -15.02 -10.98 -16.08
N PRO A 270 -15.56 -12.14 -15.63
CA PRO A 270 -16.47 -12.18 -14.50
C PRO A 270 -15.82 -11.60 -13.23
N THR A 271 -16.57 -10.84 -12.43
CA THR A 271 -16.11 -10.20 -11.19
C THR A 271 -15.46 -11.18 -10.22
N SER A 272 -15.91 -12.44 -10.18
CA SER A 272 -15.31 -13.49 -9.33
C SER A 272 -13.84 -13.78 -9.68
N THR A 273 -13.46 -13.67 -10.95
CA THR A 273 -12.08 -13.85 -11.41
C THR A 273 -11.24 -12.60 -11.18
N ARG A 274 -11.83 -11.42 -11.39
CA ARG A 274 -11.17 -10.12 -11.20
C ARG A 274 -10.79 -9.87 -9.75
N GLY A 275 -11.64 -10.29 -8.81
CA GLY A 275 -11.40 -10.17 -7.37
C GLY A 275 -10.57 -11.31 -6.73
N TYR A 276 -10.04 -12.26 -7.51
CA TYR A 276 -9.30 -13.40 -6.95
C TYR A 276 -8.05 -12.98 -6.13
N PRO A 277 -7.16 -12.08 -6.62
CA PRO A 277 -6.00 -11.64 -5.84
C PRO A 277 -6.39 -11.03 -4.50
N LEU A 278 -7.44 -10.21 -4.49
CA LEU A 278 -7.98 -9.58 -3.28
C LEU A 278 -8.41 -10.62 -2.24
N ARG A 279 -9.17 -11.65 -2.68
CA ARG A 279 -9.61 -12.75 -1.80
C ARG A 279 -8.44 -13.51 -1.20
N TYR A 280 -7.38 -13.72 -1.97
CA TYR A 280 -6.15 -14.37 -1.48
C TYR A 280 -5.51 -13.57 -0.35
N TYR A 281 -5.33 -12.25 -0.51
CA TYR A 281 -4.76 -11.39 0.54
C TYR A 281 -5.63 -11.32 1.79
N LEU A 282 -6.96 -11.24 1.63
CA LEU A 282 -7.90 -11.29 2.75
C LEU A 282 -7.80 -12.61 3.52
N GLN A 283 -7.76 -13.73 2.80
CA GLN A 283 -7.66 -15.04 3.42
C GLN A 283 -6.33 -15.20 4.16
N GLU A 284 -5.24 -14.66 3.61
CA GLU A 284 -3.96 -14.69 4.29
C GLU A 284 -4.00 -13.86 5.58
N LEU A 285 -4.51 -12.62 5.52
CA LEU A 285 -4.64 -11.78 6.71
C LEU A 285 -5.51 -12.42 7.80
N ARG A 286 -6.64 -13.06 7.44
CA ARG A 286 -7.51 -13.76 8.39
C ARG A 286 -6.78 -14.83 9.20
N LYS A 287 -5.87 -15.58 8.58
CA LYS A 287 -5.04 -16.58 9.27
C LYS A 287 -4.15 -15.96 10.35
N HIS A 288 -3.69 -14.72 10.14
CA HIS A 288 -2.83 -14.01 11.09
C HIS A 288 -3.61 -13.24 12.16
N MET A 289 -4.87 -12.88 11.90
CA MET A 289 -5.73 -12.18 12.87
C MET A 289 -6.50 -13.11 13.81
N ASN A 290 -6.40 -14.44 13.66
CA ASN A 290 -7.18 -15.44 14.42
C ASN A 290 -8.70 -15.19 14.40
N VAL A 291 -9.21 -14.53 13.35
CA VAL A 291 -10.66 -14.33 13.16
C VAL A 291 -11.15 -15.52 12.32
N VAL A 292 -11.88 -16.44 12.98
CA VAL A 292 -12.49 -17.63 12.36
C VAL A 292 -13.77 -17.25 11.64
#